data_AF-A0A0D8XRI8-F1
#
_entry.id   AF-A0A0D8XRI8-F1
#
_cell.length_a   1.000
_cell.length_b   1.000
_cell.length_c   1.000
_cell.angle_alpha   90.00
_cell.angle_beta   90.00
_cell.angle_gamma   90.00
#
_symmetry.space_group_name_H-M   'P 1'
#
loop_
_entity.id
_entity.type
_entity.pdbx_description
1 polymer ?
#
loop_
_entity_poly.entity_id
_entity_poly.type
_entity_poly.pdbx_seq_one_letter_code
_entity_poly.pdbx_strand_id
1 'polypeptide(L)'
;MALVIIDYAVDGHYKQSFVIASGGGWRVVEGAVEGQTQTDLPSVFKEAYFAHPIDLHLATKTIQGWPRIQLQVWHYDTYGRQELLGYGSLFIPSTPGEHQVCLKMFKIET
;
A
#
# COMPACT_ATOMS: atom_id res chain seq x y z
N MET A 1 8.52 7.35 -6.60
CA MET A 1 7.21 6.73 -6.93
C MET A 1 7.19 5.34 -6.29
N ALA A 2 6.24 5.02 -5.40
CA ALA A 2 6.19 3.69 -4.78
C ALA A 2 5.49 2.71 -5.73
N LEU A 3 6.26 1.82 -6.35
CA LEU A 3 5.71 0.73 -7.18
C LEU A 3 5.44 -0.47 -6.27
N VAL A 4 4.17 -0.87 -6.15
CA VAL A 4 3.78 -2.10 -5.47
C VAL A 4 3.43 -3.11 -6.55
N ILE A 5 4.29 -4.11 -6.70
CA ILE A 5 4.12 -5.22 -7.64
C ILE A 5 3.49 -6.37 -6.87
N ILE A 6 2.34 -6.88 -7.34
CA ILE A 6 1.81 -8.16 -6.87
C ILE A 6 2.28 -9.23 -7.83
N ASP A 7 3.17 -10.12 -7.35
CA ASP A 7 3.47 -11.36 -8.05
C ASP A 7 2.28 -12.32 -7.91
N TYR A 8 1.85 -12.90 -9.04
CA TYR A 8 0.77 -13.87 -9.19
C TYR A 8 -0.67 -13.31 -9.04
N ALA A 9 -1.12 -12.52 -10.01
CA ALA A 9 -2.56 -12.31 -10.18
C ALA A 9 -3.22 -13.58 -10.77
N VAL A 10 -4.23 -14.06 -10.06
CA VAL A 10 -5.24 -14.99 -10.59
C VAL A 10 -6.27 -14.13 -11.34
N ASP A 11 -7.10 -14.69 -12.21
CA ASP A 11 -8.19 -13.89 -12.82
C ASP A 11 -9.03 -13.22 -11.71
N GLY A 12 -9.11 -11.90 -11.71
CA GLY A 12 -9.75 -11.17 -10.62
C GLY A 12 -9.64 -9.64 -10.74
N HIS A 13 -10.52 -8.96 -10.02
CA HIS A 13 -10.48 -7.52 -9.84
C HIS A 13 -9.67 -7.20 -8.59
N TYR A 14 -8.55 -6.49 -8.72
CA TYR A 14 -7.66 -6.19 -7.61
C TYR A 14 -7.70 -4.72 -7.25
N LYS A 15 -7.70 -4.40 -5.96
CA LYS A 15 -7.50 -3.04 -5.47
C LYS A 15 -6.52 -3.05 -4.30
N GLN A 16 -5.77 -1.98 -4.16
CA GLN A 16 -4.89 -1.77 -3.02
C GLN A 16 -5.44 -0.65 -2.15
N SER A 17 -5.39 -0.81 -0.82
CA SER A 17 -5.57 0.28 0.12
C SER A 17 -4.28 0.54 0.88
N PHE A 18 -4.07 1.78 1.30
CA PHE A 18 -2.92 2.19 2.08
C PHE A 18 -3.36 2.95 3.33
N VAL A 19 -2.56 2.83 4.39
CA VAL A 19 -2.66 3.64 5.60
C VAL A 19 -1.25 4.00 6.06
N ILE A 20 -1.03 5.25 6.45
CA ILE A 20 0.23 5.76 6.98
C ILE A 20 0.10 5.85 8.49
N ALA A 21 0.92 5.06 9.20
CA ALA A 21 0.99 5.07 10.64
C ALA A 21 2.27 5.77 11.10
N SER A 22 2.15 6.68 12.06
CA SER A 22 3.27 7.41 12.66
C SER A 22 3.07 7.59 14.16
N GLY A 23 4.16 7.80 14.90
CA GLY A 23 4.11 8.08 16.34
C GLY A 23 3.57 9.47 16.66
N GLY A 24 3.25 9.72 17.93
CA GLY A 24 2.66 10.99 18.39
C GLY A 24 3.53 12.24 18.22
N GLY A 25 4.83 12.08 17.93
CA GLY A 25 5.73 13.19 17.59
C GLY A 25 5.53 13.73 16.17
N TRP A 26 4.82 13.00 15.32
CA TRP A 26 4.59 13.32 13.91
C TRP A 26 3.21 13.96 13.71
N ARG A 27 3.16 14.95 12.81
CA ARG A 27 1.96 15.65 12.43
C ARG A 27 1.84 15.68 10.91
N VAL A 28 0.66 15.37 10.42
CA VAL A 28 0.29 15.58 9.01
C VAL A 28 0.09 17.08 8.78
N VAL A 29 0.91 17.64 7.90
CA VAL A 29 0.78 19.03 7.45
C VAL A 29 -0.19 19.10 6.28
N GLU A 30 -0.08 18.14 5.36
CA GLU A 30 -0.88 18.06 4.14
C GLU A 30 -0.88 16.61 3.62
N GLY A 31 -1.88 16.28 2.80
CA GLY A 31 -2.01 14.98 2.14
C GLY A 31 -2.90 14.00 2.90
N ALA A 32 -3.05 12.82 2.31
CA ALA A 32 -3.92 11.78 2.84
C ALA A 32 -3.10 10.72 3.60
N VAL A 33 -3.54 10.37 4.80
CA VAL A 33 -2.95 9.27 5.58
C VAL A 33 -3.54 7.92 5.22
N GLU A 34 -4.65 7.89 4.49
CA GLU A 34 -5.28 6.66 4.03
C GLU A 34 -5.90 6.87 2.66
N GLY A 35 -6.07 5.78 1.93
CA GLY A 35 -6.69 5.83 0.62
C GLY A 35 -6.76 4.47 -0.05
N GLN A 36 -7.30 4.49 -1.26
CA GLN A 36 -7.49 3.30 -2.09
C GLN A 36 -7.15 3.62 -3.53
N THR A 37 -6.53 2.65 -4.19
CA THR A 37 -6.19 2.74 -5.60
C THR A 37 -7.39 2.46 -6.49
N GLN A 38 -7.21 2.70 -7.79
CA GLN A 38 -8.09 2.13 -8.80
C GLN A 38 -8.10 0.60 -8.74
N THR A 39 -9.14 0.01 -9.33
CA THR A 39 -9.23 -1.44 -9.51
C THR A 39 -8.54 -1.84 -10.81
N ASP A 40 -7.60 -2.75 -10.73
CA ASP A 40 -6.93 -3.35 -11.88
C ASP A 40 -7.55 -4.72 -12.22
N LEU A 41 -7.50 -5.08 -13.50
CA LEU A 41 -7.95 -6.36 -14.06
C LEU A 41 -6.80 -6.97 -14.90
N PRO A 42 -5.74 -7.47 -14.25
CA PRO A 42 -4.65 -8.12 -14.96
C PRO A 42 -5.14 -9.40 -15.63
N SER A 43 -4.57 -9.72 -16.79
CA SER A 43 -4.77 -11.05 -17.40
C SER A 43 -4.11 -12.13 -16.53
N VAL A 44 -4.60 -13.37 -16.61
CA VAL A 44 -4.03 -14.52 -15.91
C VAL A 44 -2.50 -14.58 -16.07
N PHE A 45 -1.78 -14.78 -14.94
CA PHE A 45 -0.32 -14.82 -14.86
C PHE A 45 0.40 -13.50 -15.16
N LYS A 46 -0.30 -12.37 -15.18
CA LYS A 46 0.32 -11.03 -15.22
C LYS A 46 0.33 -10.37 -13.85
N GLU A 47 1.22 -9.40 -13.68
CA GLU A 47 1.27 -8.54 -12.51
C GLU A 47 0.11 -7.53 -12.53
N ALA A 48 -0.40 -7.18 -11.34
CA ALA A 48 -1.32 -6.06 -11.18
C ALA A 48 -0.55 -4.75 -10.95
N TYR A 49 -0.96 -3.67 -11.63
CA TYR A 49 -0.37 -2.35 -11.48
C TYR A 49 -1.39 -1.34 -10.97
N PHE A 50 -1.18 -0.88 -9.73
CA PHE A 50 -2.09 0.10 -9.14
C PHE A 50 -1.74 1.55 -9.48
N ALA A 51 -0.44 1.86 -9.57
CA ALA A 51 0.12 3.16 -9.97
C ALA A 51 -0.55 4.41 -9.36
N HIS A 52 -1.06 4.30 -8.13
CA HIS A 52 -1.78 5.38 -7.47
C HIS A 52 -0.80 6.32 -6.74
N PRO A 53 -0.83 7.65 -7.02
CA PRO A 53 0.02 8.59 -6.32
C PRO A 53 -0.39 8.70 -4.85
N ILE A 54 0.60 8.75 -3.97
CA ILE A 54 0.42 8.99 -2.53
C ILE A 54 1.32 10.17 -2.17
N ASP A 55 0.71 11.31 -1.90
CA ASP A 55 1.39 12.52 -1.49
C ASP A 55 1.08 12.81 -0.01
N LEU A 56 2.14 12.93 0.80
CA LEU A 56 2.04 13.16 2.23
C LEU A 56 3.16 14.08 2.71
N HIS A 57 2.79 15.14 3.43
CA HIS A 57 3.72 16.04 4.09
C HIS A 57 3.64 15.85 5.60
N LEU A 58 4.72 15.34 6.20
CA LEU A 58 4.85 15.16 7.63
C LEU A 58 5.84 16.16 8.23
N ALA A 59 5.48 16.70 9.40
CA ALA A 59 6.38 17.44 10.27
C ALA A 59 6.55 16.67 11.58
N THR A 60 7.73 16.72 12.20
CA THR A 60 7.98 16.03 13.47
C THR A 60 8.66 16.90 14.51
N LYS A 61 8.34 16.65 15.78
CA LYS A 61 9.06 17.19 16.95
C LYS A 61 10.01 16.16 17.57
N THR A 62 9.82 14.86 17.30
CA THR A 62 10.64 13.77 17.86
C THR A 62 10.79 12.62 16.86
N ILE A 63 11.90 11.89 16.89
CA ILE A 63 12.15 10.80 15.93
C ILE A 63 11.42 9.49 16.33
N GLN A 64 10.79 9.46 17.51
CA GLN A 64 10.08 8.29 18.00
C GLN A 64 8.85 7.95 17.13
N GLY A 65 8.64 6.66 16.87
CA GLY A 65 7.54 6.17 16.05
C GLY A 65 7.65 6.61 14.59
N TRP A 66 8.76 6.22 13.94
CA TRP A 66 9.03 6.55 12.55
C TRP A 66 7.85 6.16 11.63
N PRO A 67 7.51 6.99 10.62
CA PRO A 67 6.41 6.71 9.72
C PRO A 67 6.57 5.38 8.99
N ARG A 68 5.47 4.63 8.92
CA ARG A 68 5.38 3.41 8.13
C ARG A 68 4.13 3.44 7.26
N ILE A 69 4.24 2.86 6.08
CA ILE A 69 3.10 2.61 5.21
C ILE A 69 2.63 1.17 5.42
N GLN A 70 1.33 1.02 5.62
CA GLN A 70 0.63 -0.24 5.69
C GLN A 70 -0.17 -0.40 4.41
N LEU A 71 -0.03 -1.54 3.75
CA LEU A 71 -0.68 -1.83 2.49
C LEU A 71 -1.54 -3.06 2.63
N GLN A 72 -2.69 -3.05 1.98
CA GLN A 72 -3.61 -4.18 1.90
C GLN A 72 -3.98 -4.40 0.45
N VAL A 73 -4.04 -5.66 0.04
CA VAL A 73 -4.49 -6.10 -1.28
C VAL A 73 -5.82 -6.78 -1.11
N TRP A 74 -6.81 -6.30 -1.86
CA TRP A 74 -8.15 -6.82 -1.89
C TRP A 74 -8.46 -7.37 -3.27
N HIS A 75 -9.27 -8.41 -3.33
CA HIS A 75 -9.87 -8.87 -4.57
C HIS A 75 -11.39 -8.92 -4.47
N TYR A 76 -12.03 -9.01 -5.63
CA TYR A 76 -13.44 -9.36 -5.70
C TYR A 76 -13.59 -10.85 -6.03
N ASP A 77 -14.49 -11.54 -5.33
CA ASP A 77 -14.91 -12.89 -5.69
C ASP A 77 -15.86 -12.88 -6.91
N THR A 78 -16.23 -14.06 -7.39
CA THR A 78 -17.20 -14.22 -8.51
C THR A 78 -18.58 -13.61 -8.21
N TYR A 79 -18.90 -13.38 -6.94
CA TYR A 79 -20.16 -12.78 -6.48
C TYR A 79 -20.04 -11.27 -6.23
N GLY A 80 -18.91 -10.65 -6.55
CA GLY A 80 -18.65 -9.22 -6.36
C GLY A 80 -18.41 -8.81 -4.91
N ARG A 81 -18.11 -9.74 -4.01
CA ARG A 81 -17.75 -9.46 -2.61
C ARG A 81 -16.27 -9.15 -2.50
N GLN A 82 -15.93 -8.24 -1.60
CA GLN A 82 -14.54 -7.87 -1.36
C GLN A 82 -13.90 -8.79 -0.31
N GLU A 83 -12.79 -9.41 -0.67
CA GLU A 83 -12.02 -10.29 0.18
C GLU A 83 -10.57 -9.78 0.28
N LEU A 84 -10.00 -9.86 1.49
CA LEU A 84 -8.64 -9.43 1.75
C LEU A 84 -7.68 -10.56 1.39
N LEU A 85 -6.83 -10.36 0.38
CA LEU A 85 -5.82 -11.35 -0.02
C LEU A 85 -4.57 -11.32 0.84
N GLY A 86 -4.23 -10.14 1.34
CA GLY A 86 -3.00 -9.99 2.08
C GLY A 86 -2.72 -8.56 2.48
N TYR A 87 -1.77 -8.43 3.39
CA TYR A 87 -1.37 -7.15 3.94
C TYR A 87 0.10 -7.17 4.35
N GLY A 88 0.67 -5.99 4.50
CA GLY A 88 1.98 -5.83 5.12
C GLY A 88 2.32 -4.39 5.36
N SER A 89 3.52 -4.15 5.89
CA SER A 89 3.97 -2.79 6.20
C SER A 89 5.46 -2.62 6.04
N LEU A 90 5.89 -1.41 5.68
CA LEU A 90 7.29 -1.02 5.60
C LEU A 90 7.50 0.39 6.19
N PHE A 91 8.69 0.65 6.70
CA PHE A 91 9.08 2.00 7.14
C PHE A 91 9.43 2.88 5.94
N ILE A 92 9.04 4.16 6.00
CA ILE A 92 9.43 5.13 4.98
C ILE A 92 10.96 5.30 5.01
N PRO A 93 11.67 5.34 3.88
CA PRO A 93 13.12 5.59 3.87
C PRO A 93 13.51 6.86 4.64
N SER A 94 14.59 6.78 5.43
CA SER A 94 15.06 7.89 6.27
C SER A 94 16.01 8.86 5.56
N THR A 95 16.39 8.54 4.32
CA THR A 95 17.26 9.37 3.49
C THR A 95 16.44 10.08 2.41
N PRO A 96 16.78 11.33 2.07
CA PRO A 96 16.12 12.04 0.97
C PRO A 96 16.46 11.38 -0.37
N GLY A 97 15.53 11.47 -1.33
CA GLY A 97 15.71 10.98 -2.69
C GLY A 97 14.62 10.02 -3.15
N GLU A 98 14.87 9.38 -4.29
CA GLU A 98 13.98 8.35 -4.84
C GLU A 98 14.41 6.96 -4.34
N HIS A 99 13.44 6.20 -3.86
CA HIS A 99 13.65 4.87 -3.30
C HIS A 99 12.70 3.87 -3.94
N GLN A 100 13.25 2.72 -4.34
CA GLN A 100 12.47 1.54 -4.66
C GLN A 100 12.42 0.63 -3.43
N VAL A 101 11.22 0.28 -3.00
CA VAL A 101 10.99 -0.54 -1.81
C VAL A 101 10.15 -1.75 -2.19
N CYS A 102 10.60 -2.95 -1.77
CA CYS A 102 9.85 -4.18 -1.96
C CYS A 102 9.22 -4.59 -0.63
N LEU A 103 7.90 -4.70 -0.62
CA LEU A 103 7.14 -5.11 0.56
C LEU A 103 6.80 -6.60 0.47
N LYS A 104 7.20 -7.36 1.48
CA LYS A 104 6.73 -8.74 1.64
C LYS A 104 5.35 -8.71 2.30
N MET A 105 4.35 -9.25 1.62
CA MET A 105 2.97 -9.35 2.11
C MET A 105 2.77 -10.66 2.87
N PHE A 106 2.01 -10.61 3.96
CA PHE A 106 1.39 -11.79 4.54
C PHE A 106 0.14 -12.13 3.72
N LYS A 107 0.11 -13.32 3.12
CA LYS A 107 -1.03 -13.81 2.35
C LYS A 107 -2.04 -14.44 3.31
N ILE A 108 -3.31 -14.10 3.13
CA ILE A 108 -4.41 -14.76 3.81
C ILE A 108 -4.82 -15.95 2.94
N GLU A 109 -4.70 -17.15 3.49
CA GLU A 109 -5.26 -18.35 2.88
C GLU A 109 -6.76 -18.35 3.18
N THR A 110 -7.57 -18.33 2.11
CA THR A 110 -9.04 -18.38 2.15
C THR A 110 -9.49 -19.72 1.60
#